data_AF-A0A349KT73-F1
#
_entry.id   AF-A0A349KT73-F1
#
_cell.length_a   1.000
_cell.length_b   1.000
_cell.length_c   1.000
_cell.angle_alpha   90.00
_cell.angle_beta   90.00
_cell.angle_gamma   90.00
#
_symmetry.space_group_name_H-M   'P 1'
#
loop_
_entity.id
_entity.type
_entity.pdbx_description
1 polymer ?
#
loop_
_entity_poly.entity_id
_entity_poly.type
_entity_poly.pdbx_seq_one_letter_code
_entity_poly.pdbx_strand_id
1 'polypeptide(L)'
;MSTHCVADFSRGAGYNPTVAPDRFEQRQRYLDAIHLIKTSQFSRLQKLKPPLRTYPLYPYLEYTEISYRISRQSEQDILRFVEQYRDTPLVEPLLAHWLANLAKRGKWEIFVTHYDKVTPTKKLACQHAYGLYKVGMVDQALTQAEKLWTV
;
A
#
# COMPACT_ATOMS: atom_id res chain seq x y z
N MET A 1 5.06 -31.20 9.05
CA MET A 1 4.02 -30.61 9.91
C MET A 1 4.08 -29.11 9.71
N SER A 2 3.09 -28.59 8.99
CA SER A 2 3.02 -27.21 8.54
C SER A 2 2.81 -26.26 9.72
N THR A 3 3.81 -25.43 10.02
CA THR A 3 3.64 -24.31 10.95
C THR A 3 3.08 -23.11 10.17
N HIS A 4 1.80 -23.15 9.84
CA HIS A 4 1.07 -21.93 9.52
C HIS A 4 0.69 -21.27 10.83
N CYS A 5 1.49 -20.29 11.24
CA CYS A 5 1.16 -19.41 12.35
C CYS A 5 0.08 -18.43 11.86
N VAL A 6 -1.17 -18.64 12.27
CA VAL A 6 -2.31 -17.82 11.88
C VAL A 6 -2.63 -16.79 12.97
N ALA A 7 -2.46 -15.52 12.58
CA ALA A 7 -3.14 -14.29 13.01
C ALA A 7 -3.19 -13.90 14.50
N ASP A 8 -2.28 -13.00 14.88
CA ASP A 8 -2.51 -11.95 15.89
C ASP A 8 -2.68 -10.64 15.10
N PHE A 9 -3.90 -10.11 14.94
CA PHE A 9 -4.27 -9.05 13.98
C PHE A 9 -3.28 -7.85 13.99
N SER A 10 -2.27 -7.94 13.13
CA SER A 10 -1.43 -6.86 12.60
C SER A 10 -0.94 -5.82 13.61
N ARG A 11 -0.43 -6.28 14.73
CA ARG A 11 0.46 -5.51 15.57
C ARG A 11 1.85 -5.69 14.98
N GLY A 12 2.29 -4.78 14.09
CA GLY A 12 3.60 -4.84 13.46
C GLY A 12 4.71 -5.13 14.49
N ALA A 13 5.83 -5.71 14.07
CA ALA A 13 6.83 -6.39 14.90
C ALA A 13 7.38 -5.66 16.17
N GLY A 14 6.99 -4.41 16.42
CA GLY A 14 7.36 -3.62 17.60
C GLY A 14 6.20 -3.15 18.51
N TYR A 15 5.01 -3.75 18.45
CA TYR A 15 3.91 -3.35 19.34
C TYR A 15 4.13 -3.85 20.78
N ASN A 16 4.32 -2.92 21.72
CA ASN A 16 4.23 -3.17 23.15
C ASN A 16 3.04 -2.39 23.72
N PRO A 17 2.01 -3.05 24.29
CA PRO A 17 0.90 -2.35 24.92
C PRO A 17 1.40 -1.64 26.18
N THR A 18 1.47 -0.31 26.13
CA THR A 18 1.66 0.50 27.33
C THR A 18 0.35 0.61 28.10
N VAL A 19 0.40 0.43 29.43
CA VAL A 19 -0.68 0.82 30.34
C VAL A 19 -0.88 2.34 30.18
N ALA A 20 -2.06 2.74 29.70
CA ALA A 20 -2.18 3.84 28.76
C ALA A 20 -2.22 5.26 29.38
N PRO A 21 -1.75 6.32 28.68
CA PRO A 21 -2.43 7.62 28.71
C PRO A 21 -3.89 7.47 28.25
N ASP A 22 -4.80 8.36 28.66
CA ASP A 22 -6.23 8.23 28.36
C ASP A 22 -6.48 7.90 26.87
N ARG A 23 -7.18 6.78 26.60
CA ARG A 23 -7.50 6.32 25.23
C ARG A 23 -8.22 7.40 24.42
N PHE A 24 -8.92 8.33 25.08
CA PHE A 24 -9.50 9.50 24.47
C PHE A 24 -8.45 10.41 23.83
N GLU A 25 -7.33 10.69 24.51
CA GLU A 25 -6.24 11.52 23.96
C GLU A 25 -5.61 10.88 22.72
N GLN A 26 -5.37 9.57 22.74
CA GLN A 26 -4.80 8.87 21.58
C GLN A 26 -5.74 8.94 20.37
N ARG A 27 -7.06 8.83 20.60
CA ARG A 27 -8.06 8.99 19.56
C ARG A 27 -8.04 10.41 18.98
N GLN A 28 -7.96 11.44 19.84
CA GLN A 28 -7.87 12.82 19.37
C GLN A 28 -6.61 13.05 18.55
N ARG A 29 -5.44 12.60 19.04
CA ARG A 29 -4.16 12.69 18.30
C ARG A 29 -4.22 11.97 16.95
N TYR A 30 -4.90 10.83 16.87
CA TYR A 30 -5.11 10.13 15.60
C TYR A 30 -5.94 10.98 14.63
N LEU A 31 -7.04 11.58 15.09
CA LEU A 31 -7.86 12.48 14.25
C LEU A 31 -7.06 13.70 13.78
N ASP A 32 -6.24 14.28 14.66
CA ASP A 32 -5.34 15.38 14.32
C ASP A 32 -4.33 14.95 13.26
N ALA A 33 -3.75 13.75 13.38
CA ALA A 33 -2.83 13.19 12.38
C ALA A 33 -3.49 13.00 11.01
N ILE A 34 -4.72 12.50 10.97
CA ILE A 34 -5.51 12.40 9.73
C ILE A 34 -5.79 13.78 9.13
N HIS A 35 -6.10 14.78 9.95
CA HIS A 35 -6.28 16.15 9.49
C HIS A 35 -4.98 16.74 8.90
N LEU A 36 -3.83 16.48 9.53
CA LEU A 36 -2.52 16.91 9.01
C LEU A 36 -2.20 16.27 7.65
N ILE A 37 -2.58 15.01 7.41
CA ILE A 37 -2.44 14.38 6.09
C ILE A 37 -3.31 15.10 5.06
N LYS A 38 -4.60 15.31 5.36
CA LYS A 38 -5.55 15.97 4.45
C LYS A 38 -5.12 17.38 4.06
N THR A 39 -4.46 18.08 4.98
CA THR A 39 -3.95 19.45 4.79
C THR A 39 -2.47 19.50 4.36
N SER A 40 -1.88 18.35 3.98
CA SER A 40 -0.48 18.26 3.52
C SER A 40 0.60 18.77 4.50
N GLN A 41 0.30 18.80 5.81
CA GLN A 41 1.21 19.29 6.86
C GLN A 41 2.17 18.19 7.36
N PHE A 42 2.95 17.59 6.46
CA PHE A 42 3.76 16.40 6.76
C PHE A 42 4.86 16.62 7.81
N SER A 43 5.46 17.82 7.89
CA SER A 43 6.46 18.13 8.92
C SER A 43 5.87 18.09 10.33
N ARG A 44 4.61 18.48 10.49
CA ARG A 44 3.88 18.39 11.77
C ARG A 44 3.45 16.95 12.04
N LEU A 45 3.00 16.24 11.00
CA LEU A 45 2.64 14.82 11.10
C LEU A 45 3.80 13.98 11.65
N GLN A 46 5.02 14.17 11.13
CA GLN A 46 6.19 13.41 11.59
C GLN A 46 6.49 13.59 13.09
N LYS A 47 6.19 14.78 13.65
CA LYS A 47 6.32 15.04 15.09
C LYS A 47 5.19 14.38 15.91
N LEU A 48 4.02 14.17 15.31
CA LEU A 48 2.83 13.60 15.97
C LEU A 48 2.78 12.06 15.90
N LYS A 49 3.51 11.43 14.96
CA LYS A 49 3.54 9.96 14.78
C LYS A 49 4.13 9.17 15.97
N PRO A 50 5.26 9.56 16.60
CA PRO A 50 5.89 8.76 17.65
C PRO A 50 4.97 8.30 18.79
N PRO A 51 4.14 9.17 19.41
CA PRO A 51 3.22 8.73 20.48
C PRO A 51 2.06 7.85 19.99
N LEU A 52 1.80 7.79 18.67
CA LEU A 52 0.75 6.95 18.09
C LEU A 52 1.23 5.55 17.71
N ARG A 53 2.53 5.23 17.82
CA ARG A 53 3.07 3.93 17.37
C ARG A 53 2.45 2.72 18.08
N THR A 54 2.01 2.89 19.33
CA THR A 54 1.31 1.85 20.11
C THR A 54 -0.22 1.95 20.00
N TYR A 55 -0.75 2.90 19.21
CA TYR A 55 -2.18 3.03 19.00
C TYR A 55 -2.65 1.99 17.97
N PRO A 56 -3.74 1.23 18.23
CA PRO A 56 -4.17 0.13 17.34
C PRO A 56 -4.41 0.53 15.88
N LEU A 57 -4.81 1.77 15.60
CA LEU A 57 -5.07 2.25 14.23
C LEU A 57 -3.85 2.90 13.57
N TYR A 58 -2.67 2.82 14.17
CA TYR A 58 -1.45 3.35 13.56
C TYR A 58 -1.17 2.77 12.15
N PRO A 59 -1.39 1.47 11.85
CA PRO A 59 -1.25 0.95 10.49
C PRO A 59 -2.12 1.67 9.45
N TYR A 60 -3.34 2.07 9.85
CA TYR A 60 -4.25 2.83 9.00
C TYR A 60 -3.77 4.28 8.78
N LEU A 61 -3.11 4.88 9.78
CA LEU A 61 -2.47 6.19 9.62
C LEU A 61 -1.36 6.12 8.56
N GLU A 62 -0.50 5.09 8.63
CA GLU A 62 0.58 4.89 7.66
C GLU A 62 0.05 4.61 6.26
N TYR A 63 -0.95 3.72 6.13
CA TYR A 63 -1.64 3.47 4.86
C TYR A 63 -2.20 4.77 4.26
N THR A 64 -2.84 5.60 5.08
CA THR A 64 -3.44 6.87 4.64
C THR A 64 -2.37 7.85 4.15
N GLU A 65 -1.26 7.98 4.89
CA GLU A 65 -0.14 8.84 4.51
C GLU A 65 0.49 8.40 3.17
N ILE A 66 0.81 7.10 3.04
CA ILE A 66 1.43 6.53 1.85
C ILE A 66 0.48 6.67 0.65
N SER A 67 -0.79 6.32 0.81
CA SER A 67 -1.81 6.43 -0.24
C SER A 67 -2.03 7.87 -0.70
N TYR A 68 -2.06 8.84 0.23
CA TYR A 68 -2.22 10.25 -0.12
C TYR A 68 -1.04 10.77 -0.96
N ARG A 69 0.17 10.28 -0.67
CA ARG A 69 1.40 10.66 -1.35
C ARG A 69 1.89 9.60 -2.34
N ILE A 70 1.01 8.78 -2.90
CA ILE A 70 1.40 7.57 -3.66
C ILE A 70 2.42 7.86 -4.78
N SER A 71 2.30 9.01 -5.44
CA SER A 71 3.21 9.43 -6.53
C SER A 71 4.62 9.81 -6.05
N ARG A 72 4.80 10.05 -4.75
CA ARG A 72 6.08 10.38 -4.13
C ARG A 72 6.74 9.17 -3.44
N GLN A 73 6.06 8.02 -3.39
CA GLN A 73 6.60 6.82 -2.76
C GLN A 73 7.63 6.18 -3.67
N SER A 74 8.75 5.75 -3.07
CA SER A 74 9.69 4.87 -3.75
C SER A 74 9.16 3.43 -3.75
N GLU A 75 9.66 2.61 -4.66
CA GLU A 75 9.39 1.16 -4.65
C GLU A 75 9.76 0.55 -3.30
N GLN A 76 10.91 0.91 -2.74
CA GLN A 76 11.38 0.40 -1.45
C GLN A 76 10.41 0.75 -0.30
N ASP A 77 9.83 1.96 -0.29
CA ASP A 77 8.88 2.35 0.76
C ASP A 77 7.58 1.55 0.68
N ILE A 78 7.09 1.27 -0.54
CA ILE A 78 5.92 0.41 -0.76
C ILE A 78 6.21 -1.02 -0.30
N LEU A 79 7.35 -1.59 -0.71
CA LEU A 79 7.71 -2.95 -0.33
C LEU A 79 7.94 -3.09 1.19
N ARG A 80 8.48 -2.06 1.84
CA ARG A 80 8.60 -2.03 3.31
C ARG A 80 7.23 -2.07 3.99
N PHE A 81 6.26 -1.30 3.50
CA PHE A 81 4.89 -1.34 4.02
C PHE A 81 4.26 -2.73 3.82
N VAL A 82 4.43 -3.31 2.62
CA VAL A 82 3.91 -4.63 2.28
C VAL A 82 4.44 -5.69 3.23
N GLU A 83 5.75 -5.69 3.49
CA GLU A 83 6.36 -6.64 4.42
C GLU A 83 5.89 -6.42 5.87
N GLN A 84 5.86 -5.16 6.31
CA GLN A 84 5.47 -4.80 7.68
C GLN A 84 4.00 -5.16 7.98
N TYR A 85 3.13 -5.09 6.97
CA TYR A 85 1.68 -5.24 7.13
C TYR A 85 1.11 -6.39 6.28
N ARG A 86 1.94 -7.38 5.91
CA ARG A 86 1.59 -8.53 5.05
C ARG A 86 0.32 -9.26 5.45
N ASP A 87 0.02 -9.32 6.74
CA ASP A 87 -1.14 -10.04 7.28
C ASP A 87 -2.35 -9.11 7.54
N THR A 88 -2.36 -7.91 6.93
CA THR A 88 -3.49 -6.96 6.96
C THR A 88 -4.27 -6.94 5.64
N PRO A 89 -5.55 -6.51 5.66
CA PRO A 89 -6.27 -6.16 4.44
C PRO A 89 -5.79 -4.84 3.78
N LEU A 90 -4.74 -4.19 4.29
CA LEU A 90 -4.25 -2.90 3.79
C LEU A 90 -3.30 -3.04 2.60
N VAL A 91 -2.67 -4.21 2.46
CA VAL A 91 -1.59 -4.44 1.49
C VAL A 91 -2.10 -4.45 0.05
N GLU A 92 -3.11 -5.28 -0.24
CA GLU A 92 -3.65 -5.41 -1.58
C GLU A 92 -4.22 -4.08 -2.15
N PRO A 93 -5.05 -3.31 -1.42
CA PRO A 93 -5.52 -2.02 -1.95
C PRO A 93 -4.39 -1.00 -2.12
N LEU A 94 -3.35 -1.02 -1.27
CA LEU A 94 -2.19 -0.15 -1.45
C LEU A 94 -1.42 -0.48 -2.73
N LEU A 95 -1.13 -1.76 -2.95
CA LEU A 95 -0.43 -2.24 -4.14
C LEU A 95 -1.24 -1.96 -5.41
N ALA A 96 -2.56 -2.17 -5.40
CA ALA A 96 -3.42 -1.86 -6.54
C ALA A 96 -3.40 -0.35 -6.87
N HIS A 97 -3.46 0.51 -5.85
CA HIS A 97 -3.34 1.96 -6.03
C HIS A 97 -1.95 2.36 -6.56
N TRP A 98 -0.90 1.74 -6.04
CA TRP A 98 0.47 1.96 -6.49
C TRP A 98 0.67 1.54 -7.95
N LEU A 99 0.23 0.35 -8.35
CA LEU A 99 0.30 -0.13 -9.73
C LEU A 99 -0.48 0.79 -10.68
N ALA A 100 -1.70 1.20 -10.30
CA ALA A 100 -2.45 2.17 -11.08
C ALA A 100 -1.69 3.51 -11.24
N ASN A 101 -0.98 3.95 -10.19
CA ASN A 101 -0.11 5.14 -10.25
C ASN A 101 1.08 4.95 -11.20
N LEU A 102 1.75 3.80 -11.14
CA LEU A 102 2.88 3.48 -12.02
C LEU A 102 2.45 3.46 -13.49
N ALA A 103 1.35 2.78 -13.81
CA ALA A 103 0.79 2.76 -15.16
C ALA A 103 0.45 4.17 -15.66
N LYS A 104 -0.21 4.99 -14.83
CA LYS A 104 -0.52 6.39 -15.16
C LYS A 104 0.74 7.22 -15.46
N ARG A 105 1.86 6.90 -14.82
CA ARG A 105 3.15 7.60 -14.97
C ARG A 105 4.10 6.96 -15.98
N GLY A 106 3.68 5.90 -16.66
CA GLY A 106 4.49 5.19 -17.65
C GLY A 106 5.69 4.45 -17.06
N LYS A 107 5.64 4.09 -15.76
CA LYS A 107 6.70 3.32 -15.09
C LYS A 107 6.51 1.83 -15.36
N TRP A 108 6.62 1.44 -16.62
CA TRP A 108 6.22 0.11 -17.11
C TRP A 108 7.08 -1.03 -16.60
N GLU A 109 8.40 -0.86 -16.49
CA GLU A 109 9.30 -1.88 -15.96
C GLU A 109 8.91 -2.31 -14.53
N ILE A 110 8.77 -1.33 -13.64
CA ILE A 110 8.34 -1.57 -12.24
C ILE A 110 6.91 -2.10 -12.22
N PHE A 111 6.00 -1.54 -13.02
CA PHE A 111 4.62 -1.99 -13.09
C PHE A 111 4.52 -3.49 -13.43
N VAL A 112 5.18 -3.93 -14.51
CA VAL A 112 5.14 -5.32 -14.98
C VAL A 112 5.77 -6.24 -13.93
N THR A 113 6.88 -5.82 -13.32
CA THR A 113 7.59 -6.60 -12.29
C THR A 113 6.71 -6.91 -11.07
N HIS A 114 5.79 -6.02 -10.69
CA HIS A 114 4.98 -6.15 -9.48
C HIS A 114 3.49 -6.45 -9.75
N TYR A 115 3.09 -6.62 -11.00
CA TYR A 115 1.69 -6.81 -11.39
C TYR A 115 1.01 -8.00 -10.67
N ASP A 116 1.71 -9.13 -10.57
CA ASP A 116 1.19 -10.38 -9.99
C ASP A 116 1.02 -10.35 -8.46
N LYS A 117 1.36 -9.23 -7.80
CA LYS A 117 1.22 -9.07 -6.34
C LYS A 117 -0.20 -8.71 -5.89
N VAL A 118 -1.13 -8.49 -6.82
CA VAL A 118 -2.52 -8.17 -6.52
C VAL A 118 -3.46 -8.97 -7.40
N THR A 119 -4.68 -9.18 -6.94
CA THR A 119 -5.75 -9.68 -7.80
C THR A 119 -6.10 -8.59 -8.83
N PRO A 120 -5.89 -8.81 -10.14
CA PRO A 120 -6.03 -7.75 -11.11
C PRO A 120 -7.50 -7.45 -11.42
N THR A 121 -7.87 -6.17 -11.39
CA THR A 121 -9.11 -5.70 -12.02
C THR A 121 -8.97 -5.76 -13.55
N LYS A 122 -10.10 -5.77 -14.29
CA LYS A 122 -10.08 -5.68 -15.77
C LYS A 122 -9.23 -4.50 -16.26
N LYS A 123 -9.36 -3.34 -15.61
CA LYS A 123 -8.57 -2.14 -15.94
C LYS A 123 -7.06 -2.38 -15.75
N LEU A 124 -6.67 -3.00 -14.64
CA LEU A 124 -5.26 -3.29 -14.36
C LEU A 124 -4.70 -4.33 -15.33
N ALA A 125 -5.51 -5.32 -15.72
CA ALA A 125 -5.14 -6.31 -16.73
C ALA A 125 -4.91 -5.67 -18.12
N CYS A 126 -5.75 -4.73 -18.54
CA CYS A 126 -5.51 -3.96 -19.77
C CYS A 126 -4.21 -3.14 -19.67
N GLN A 127 -3.96 -2.50 -18.52
CA GLN A 127 -2.72 -1.75 -18.29
C GLN A 127 -1.49 -2.67 -18.31
N HIS A 128 -1.63 -3.93 -17.88
CA HIS A 128 -0.57 -4.92 -17.93
C HIS A 128 -0.24 -5.37 -19.35
N ALA A 129 -1.25 -5.71 -20.16
CA ALA A 129 -1.04 -5.97 -21.58
C ALA A 129 -0.30 -4.82 -22.27
N TYR A 130 -0.71 -3.57 -22.00
CA TYR A 130 -0.02 -2.40 -22.53
C TYR A 130 1.41 -2.23 -21.97
N GLY A 131 1.60 -2.48 -20.68
CA GLY A 131 2.91 -2.44 -20.03
C GLY A 131 3.90 -3.44 -20.62
N LEU A 132 3.47 -4.69 -20.84
CA LEU A 132 4.26 -5.74 -21.50
C LEU A 132 4.73 -5.28 -22.89
N TYR A 133 3.84 -4.70 -23.68
CA TYR A 133 4.19 -4.15 -24.99
C TYR A 133 5.25 -3.05 -24.87
N LYS A 134 5.12 -2.16 -23.88
CA LYS A 134 6.06 -1.04 -23.65
C LYS A 134 7.44 -1.48 -23.20
N VAL A 135 7.57 -2.62 -22.54
CA VAL A 135 8.88 -3.19 -22.14
C VAL A 135 9.44 -4.18 -23.17
N GLY A 136 8.82 -4.27 -24.36
CA GLY A 136 9.31 -5.11 -25.46
C GLY A 136 8.85 -6.57 -25.42
N MET A 137 8.01 -6.97 -24.46
CA MET A 137 7.43 -8.32 -24.37
C MET A 137 6.18 -8.45 -25.26
N VAL A 138 6.35 -8.21 -26.57
CA VAL A 138 5.24 -8.05 -27.52
C VAL A 138 4.35 -9.30 -27.60
N ASP A 139 4.94 -10.50 -27.69
CA ASP A 139 4.15 -11.74 -27.81
C ASP A 139 3.24 -11.98 -26.59
N GLN A 140 3.78 -11.72 -25.39
CA GLN A 140 3.01 -11.82 -24.15
C GLN A 140 1.90 -10.75 -24.09
N ALA A 141 2.21 -9.53 -24.53
CA ALA A 141 1.25 -8.44 -24.59
C ALA A 141 0.05 -8.77 -25.49
N LEU A 142 0.32 -9.30 -26.70
CA LEU A 142 -0.71 -9.68 -27.65
C LEU A 142 -1.56 -10.85 -27.14
N THR A 143 -0.91 -11.87 -26.57
CA THR A 143 -1.60 -13.00 -25.93
C THR A 143 -2.56 -12.52 -24.83
N GLN A 144 -2.10 -11.58 -24.00
CA GLN A 144 -2.93 -11.02 -22.94
C GLN A 144 -4.05 -10.13 -23.49
N ALA A 145 -3.78 -9.35 -24.54
CA ALA A 145 -4.78 -8.51 -25.19
C ALA A 145 -5.90 -9.35 -25.83
N GLU A 146 -5.57 -10.46 -26.49
CA GLU A 146 -6.54 -11.38 -27.09
C GLU A 146 -7.51 -11.93 -26.04
N LYS A 147 -6.99 -12.41 -24.90
CA LYS A 147 -7.82 -12.89 -23.78
C LYS A 147 -8.77 -11.83 -23.22
N LEU A 148 -8.36 -10.56 -23.24
CA LEU A 148 -9.17 -9.44 -22.75
C LEU A 148 -10.20 -8.94 -23.77
N TRP A 149 -10.01 -9.25 -25.06
CA TRP A 149 -10.89 -8.82 -26.14
C TRP A 149 -12.15 -9.68 -26.27
N THR A 150 -12.07 -10.97 -25.91
CA THR A 150 -13.18 -11.94 -26.04
C THR A 150 -14.20 -11.87 -24.91
N VAL A 151 -14.39 -10.70 -24.27
CA VAL A 151 -15.26 -10.49 -23.11
C VAL A 151 -16.51 -9.69 -23.49
#